data_AF-A0A519HE94-F1
#
_entry.id   AF-A0A519HE94-F1
#
_cell.length_a   1.000
_cell.length_b   1.000
_cell.length_c   1.000
_cell.angle_alpha   90.00
_cell.angle_beta   90.00
_cell.angle_gamma   90.00
#
_symmetry.space_group_name_H-M   'P 1'
#
loop_
_entity.id
_entity.type
_entity.pdbx_description
1 polymer ?
#
loop_
_entity_poly.entity_id
_entity_poly.type
_entity_poly.pdbx_seq_one_letter_code
_entity_poly.pdbx_strand_id
1 'polypeptide(L)'
;ISQTITQGRDGNMPPMGAAVGSSEDVRNVAHYVLSLSGSPHNPLYAQLGKPRFSACAACHGMGGKGTQALGAPNLSDKVWLHGWGEDAVVAMINNGKHNVMPAHGERLTPEQIRVLAAYVWGLSQSQGIATAR
;
A
#
# COMPACT_ATOMS: atom_id res chain seq x y z
N ILE A 1 -5.49 -1.00 -15.21
CA ILE A 1 -5.77 -2.45 -15.06
C ILE A 1 -5.14 -3.23 -16.22
N SER A 2 -5.53 -2.98 -17.47
CA SER A 2 -5.01 -3.74 -18.63
C SER A 2 -3.48 -3.71 -18.75
N GLN A 3 -2.84 -2.54 -18.60
CA GLN A 3 -1.37 -2.44 -18.62
C GLN A 3 -0.71 -3.35 -17.58
N THR A 4 -1.25 -3.39 -16.37
CA THR A 4 -0.75 -4.19 -15.25
C THR A 4 -0.97 -5.69 -15.49
N ILE A 5 -2.05 -6.10 -16.17
CA ILE A 5 -2.24 -7.49 -16.60
C ILE A 5 -1.23 -7.86 -17.70
N THR A 6 -1.04 -6.99 -18.69
CA THR A 6 -0.15 -7.26 -19.82
C THR A 6 1.33 -7.32 -19.40
N GLN A 7 1.81 -6.28 -18.72
CA GLN A 7 3.23 -6.08 -18.41
C GLN A 7 3.60 -6.53 -16.99
N GLY A 8 2.63 -6.91 -16.17
CA GLY A 8 2.84 -7.13 -14.76
C GLY A 8 2.98 -5.82 -13.98
N ARG A 9 3.28 -5.96 -12.69
CA ARG A 9 3.67 -4.86 -11.81
C ARG A 9 4.61 -5.39 -10.74
N ASP A 10 5.68 -4.66 -10.52
CA ASP A 10 6.61 -4.88 -9.43
C ASP A 10 6.50 -3.71 -8.45
N GLY A 11 6.19 -4.01 -7.19
CA GLY A 11 6.21 -3.07 -6.09
C GLY A 11 7.24 -3.52 -5.06
N ASN A 12 8.26 -2.69 -4.83
CA ASN A 12 9.32 -2.98 -3.87
C ASN A 12 9.38 -1.91 -2.79
N MET A 13 9.00 -2.28 -1.57
CA MET A 13 9.28 -1.52 -0.36
C MET A 13 10.54 -2.10 0.29
N PRO A 14 11.68 -1.39 0.28
CA PRO A 14 12.87 -1.88 0.96
C PRO A 14 12.68 -1.90 2.49
N PRO A 15 13.53 -2.63 3.24
CA PRO A 15 13.66 -2.48 4.69
C PRO A 15 13.95 -1.01 5.06
N MET A 16 13.08 -0.40 5.85
CA MET A 16 13.16 1.01 6.25
C MET A 16 13.59 1.22 7.70
N GLY A 17 13.76 0.15 8.49
CA GLY A 17 14.15 0.26 9.91
C GLY A 17 15.37 1.16 10.14
N ALA A 18 16.45 0.95 9.39
CA ALA A 18 17.67 1.74 9.49
C ALA A 18 17.49 3.21 9.06
N ALA A 19 16.59 3.48 8.11
CA ALA A 19 16.29 4.84 7.64
C ALA A 19 15.40 5.62 8.63
N VAL A 20 14.59 4.91 9.41
CA VAL A 20 13.71 5.51 10.44
C VAL A 20 14.47 5.77 11.74
N GLY A 21 15.39 4.88 12.13
CA GLY A 21 16.23 5.03 13.31
C GLY A 21 16.11 3.86 14.28
N SER A 22 15.66 4.14 15.50
CA SER A 22 15.49 3.12 16.54
C SER A 22 14.22 2.28 16.36
N SER A 23 14.13 1.15 17.07
CA SER A 23 12.90 0.34 17.12
C SER A 23 11.71 1.12 17.69
N GLU A 24 11.96 2.09 18.58
CA GLU A 24 10.95 3.02 19.08
C GLU A 24 10.51 4.01 18.00
N ASP A 25 11.43 4.56 17.20
CA ASP A 25 11.10 5.42 16.06
C ASP A 25 10.23 4.66 15.03
N VAL A 26 10.52 3.37 14.80
CA VAL A 26 9.73 2.50 13.93
C VAL A 26 8.32 2.30 14.47
N ARG A 27 8.17 2.07 15.78
CA ARG A 27 6.85 2.02 16.43
C ARG A 27 6.12 3.35 16.30
N ASN A 28 6.79 4.47 16.54
CA ASN A 28 6.19 5.81 16.47
C ASN A 28 5.67 6.11 15.06
N VAL A 29 6.48 5.85 14.02
CA VAL A 29 6.04 6.06 12.64
C VAL A 29 4.94 5.08 12.23
N ALA A 30 4.91 3.85 12.77
CA ALA A 30 3.81 2.92 12.53
C ALA A 30 2.47 3.48 13.03
N HIS A 31 2.44 4.09 14.22
CA HIS A 31 1.25 4.78 14.73
C HIS A 31 0.87 6.00 13.89
N TYR A 32 1.85 6.74 13.37
CA TYR A 32 1.57 7.84 12.44
C TYR A 32 0.93 7.32 11.14
N VAL A 33 1.45 6.23 10.57
CA VAL A 33 0.88 5.59 9.36
C VAL A 33 -0.55 5.12 9.62
N LEU A 34 -0.83 4.49 10.76
CA LEU A 34 -2.18 4.10 11.14
C LEU A 34 -3.12 5.32 11.27
N SER A 35 -2.61 6.45 11.78
CA SER A 35 -3.39 7.70 11.87
C SER A 35 -3.82 8.25 10.50
N LEU A 36 -3.04 8.04 9.44
CA LEU A 36 -3.36 8.54 8.09
C LEU A 36 -4.64 7.91 7.52
N SER A 37 -4.92 6.66 7.88
CA SER A 37 -6.14 5.93 7.48
C SER A 37 -7.31 6.10 8.47
N GLY A 38 -7.08 6.82 9.57
CA GLY A 38 -8.02 6.89 10.70
C GLY A 38 -8.16 5.58 11.47
N SER A 39 -7.18 4.68 11.37
CA SER A 39 -7.17 3.42 12.12
C SER A 39 -6.85 3.67 13.60
N PRO A 40 -7.23 2.75 14.52
CA PRO A 40 -6.84 2.85 15.93
C PRO A 40 -5.32 2.99 16.08
N HIS A 41 -4.89 4.00 16.82
CA HIS A 41 -3.48 4.32 17.03
C HIS A 41 -3.29 5.06 18.37
N ASN A 42 -2.06 5.12 18.85
CA ASN A 42 -1.67 5.94 19.98
C ASN A 42 -1.33 7.36 19.47
N PRO A 43 -2.07 8.40 19.89
CA PRO A 43 -1.87 9.77 19.39
C PRO A 43 -0.52 10.36 19.77
N LEU A 44 0.05 9.98 20.92
CA LEU A 44 1.39 10.44 21.33
C LEU A 44 2.45 9.87 20.39
N TYR A 45 2.40 8.56 20.11
CA TYR A 45 3.33 7.91 19.20
C TYR A 45 3.18 8.42 17.77
N ALA A 46 1.95 8.68 17.30
CA ALA A 46 1.72 9.28 15.99
C ALA A 46 2.33 10.69 15.89
N GLN A 47 2.24 11.51 16.95
CA GLN A 47 2.86 12.84 16.96
C GLN A 47 4.39 12.75 16.92
N LEU A 48 4.98 11.83 17.68
CA LEU A 48 6.43 11.58 17.69
C LEU A 48 6.93 10.97 16.37
N GLY A 49 6.11 10.17 15.70
CA GLY A 49 6.44 9.49 14.45
C GLY A 49 6.33 10.36 13.21
N LYS A 50 5.52 11.44 13.26
CA LYS A 50 5.27 12.32 12.11
C LYS A 50 6.55 12.88 11.44
N PRO A 51 7.57 13.37 12.17
CA PRO A 51 8.82 13.83 11.56
C PRO A 51 9.60 12.72 10.84
N ARG A 52 9.52 11.48 11.35
CA ARG A 52 10.20 10.30 10.78
C ARG A 52 9.58 9.83 9.47
N PHE A 53 8.30 10.15 9.24
CA PHE A 53 7.62 9.83 7.99
C PHE A 53 8.22 10.52 6.74
N SER A 54 9.09 11.52 6.92
CA SER A 54 9.85 12.12 5.81
C SER A 54 10.61 11.08 4.98
N ALA A 55 11.14 10.02 5.63
CA ALA A 55 11.79 8.91 4.93
C ALA A 55 10.82 8.09 4.06
N CYS A 56 9.54 8.04 4.43
CA CYS A 56 8.48 7.32 3.71
C CYS A 56 7.86 8.16 2.57
N ALA A 57 7.89 9.49 2.74
CA ALA A 57 7.22 10.44 1.85
C ALA A 57 7.79 10.44 0.43
N ALA A 58 9.04 10.02 0.22
CA ALA A 58 9.66 9.90 -1.10
C ALA A 58 8.88 8.98 -2.03
N CYS A 59 8.27 7.91 -1.50
CA CYS A 59 7.51 6.93 -2.28
C CYS A 59 6.00 7.03 -2.03
N HIS A 60 5.60 7.26 -0.77
CA HIS A 60 4.19 7.31 -0.37
C HIS A 60 3.57 8.71 -0.40
N GLY A 61 4.37 9.75 -0.67
CA GLY A 61 3.94 11.14 -0.61
C GLY A 61 3.72 11.65 0.82
N MET A 62 3.72 12.97 1.00
CA MET A 62 3.59 13.61 2.33
C MET A 62 2.31 13.23 3.09
N GLY A 63 1.21 13.00 2.36
CA GLY A 63 -0.07 12.57 2.92
C GLY A 63 -0.29 11.06 2.90
N GLY A 64 0.73 10.26 2.57
CA GLY A 64 0.60 8.81 2.45
C GLY A 64 -0.34 8.35 1.33
N LYS A 65 -0.57 9.17 0.29
CA LYS A 65 -1.47 8.83 -0.83
C LYS A 65 -0.92 7.76 -1.76
N GLY A 66 0.36 7.43 -1.64
CA GLY A 66 1.02 6.49 -2.54
C GLY A 66 1.30 7.10 -3.92
N THR A 67 2.00 6.33 -4.75
CA THR A 67 2.27 6.70 -6.14
C THR A 67 2.08 5.46 -7.01
N GLN A 68 1.16 5.54 -7.98
CA GLN A 68 0.88 4.41 -8.86
C GLN A 68 2.09 3.99 -9.70
N ALA A 69 2.94 4.95 -10.07
CA ALA A 69 4.15 4.73 -10.88
C ALA A 69 5.17 3.82 -10.17
N LEU A 70 5.30 3.94 -8.84
CA LEU A 70 6.20 3.10 -8.02
C LEU A 70 5.50 1.87 -7.46
N GLY A 71 4.19 1.72 -7.70
CA GLY A 71 3.38 0.71 -7.03
C GLY A 71 3.25 0.94 -5.51
N ALA A 72 3.59 2.13 -5.02
CA ALA A 72 3.51 2.47 -3.60
C ALA A 72 2.03 2.60 -3.19
N PRO A 73 1.55 1.81 -2.22
CA PRO A 73 0.15 1.83 -1.81
C PRO A 73 -0.22 3.14 -1.10
N ASN A 74 -1.52 3.43 -1.13
CA ASN A 74 -2.12 4.50 -0.38
C ASN A 74 -2.30 4.06 1.08
N LEU A 75 -1.56 4.70 1.98
CA LEU A 75 -1.59 4.45 3.43
C LEU A 75 -2.71 5.23 4.13
N SER A 76 -3.40 6.12 3.41
CA SER A 76 -4.49 6.95 3.96
C SER A 76 -5.89 6.39 3.72
N ASP A 77 -6.01 5.26 3.02
CA ASP A 77 -7.27 4.52 2.92
C ASP A 77 -7.32 3.38 3.93
N LYS A 78 -8.47 2.69 3.99
CA LYS A 78 -8.72 1.61 4.94
C LYS A 78 -8.39 0.22 4.35
N VAL A 79 -7.70 0.16 3.21
CA VAL A 79 -7.44 -1.09 2.49
C VAL A 79 -6.03 -1.59 2.80
N TRP A 80 -5.95 -2.63 3.64
CA TRP A 80 -4.69 -3.24 4.08
C TRP A 80 -4.51 -4.64 3.48
N LEU A 81 -3.59 -4.76 2.51
CA LEU A 81 -3.33 -6.04 1.83
C LEU A 81 -2.50 -7.03 2.68
N HIS A 82 -1.63 -6.52 3.56
CA HIS A 82 -0.63 -7.31 4.28
C HIS A 82 -0.84 -7.28 5.80
N GLY A 83 -2.10 -7.16 6.22
CA GLY A 83 -2.46 -6.99 7.63
C GLY A 83 -2.46 -5.52 8.07
N TRP A 84 -3.15 -5.27 9.18
CA TRP A 84 -3.32 -3.96 9.80
C TRP A 84 -2.94 -4.03 11.28
N GLY A 85 -2.68 -2.87 11.89
CA GLY A 85 -2.27 -2.75 13.29
C GLY A 85 -0.77 -2.54 13.46
N GLU A 86 -0.35 -2.22 14.69
CA GLU A 86 1.03 -1.84 15.01
C GLU A 86 2.03 -2.90 14.55
N ASP A 87 1.85 -4.15 14.97
CA ASP A 87 2.80 -5.23 14.68
C ASP A 87 2.98 -5.48 13.18
N ALA A 88 1.87 -5.43 12.42
CA ALA A 88 1.91 -5.61 10.97
C ALA A 88 2.68 -4.47 10.28
N VAL A 89 2.44 -3.22 10.69
CA VAL A 89 3.12 -2.05 10.12
C VAL A 89 4.59 -2.01 10.53
N VAL A 90 4.91 -2.33 11.78
CA VAL A 90 6.30 -2.43 12.27
C VAL A 90 7.06 -3.53 11.53
N ALA A 91 6.46 -4.71 11.35
CA ALA A 91 7.07 -5.79 10.58
C ALA A 91 7.29 -5.40 9.12
N MET A 92 6.34 -4.68 8.51
CA MET A 92 6.47 -4.16 7.14
C MET A 92 7.62 -3.16 7.02
N ILE A 93 7.76 -2.24 7.97
CA ILE A 93 8.85 -1.24 7.98
C ILE A 93 10.20 -1.93 8.15
N ASN A 94 10.30 -2.93 9.03
CA ASN A 94 11.57 -3.58 9.33
C ASN A 94 12.03 -4.53 8.21
N ASN A 95 11.11 -5.28 7.62
CA ASN A 95 11.46 -6.34 6.66
C ASN A 95 11.28 -5.90 5.20
N GLY A 96 10.54 -4.82 4.95
CA GLY A 96 10.12 -4.45 3.60
C GLY A 96 9.17 -5.48 2.98
N LYS A 97 8.84 -5.27 1.71
CA LYS A 97 8.03 -6.19 0.91
C LYS A 97 8.28 -6.02 -0.58
N HIS A 98 8.56 -7.14 -1.24
CA HIS A 98 8.55 -7.25 -2.69
C HIS A 98 7.25 -7.94 -3.13
N ASN A 99 6.39 -7.22 -3.84
CA ASN A 99 5.14 -7.73 -4.40
C ASN A 99 5.24 -7.76 -5.92
N VAL A 100 5.05 -8.94 -6.49
CA VAL A 100 5.11 -9.14 -7.94
C VAL A 100 3.76 -9.62 -8.42
N MET A 101 3.16 -8.84 -9.32
CA MET A 101 2.15 -9.33 -10.25
C MET A 101 2.87 -9.68 -11.55
N PRO A 102 2.96 -10.97 -11.93
CA PRO A 102 3.62 -11.37 -13.18
C PRO A 102 2.93 -10.79 -14.42
N ALA A 103 3.70 -10.64 -15.48
CA ALA A 103 3.16 -10.32 -16.80
C ALA A 103 2.33 -11.50 -17.34
N HIS A 104 1.16 -11.21 -17.88
CA HIS A 104 0.31 -12.19 -18.55
C HIS A 104 0.23 -11.99 -20.07
N GLY A 105 0.94 -11.00 -20.63
CA GLY A 105 0.93 -10.70 -22.07
C GLY A 105 1.42 -11.83 -22.97
N GLU A 106 2.31 -12.70 -22.49
CA GLU A 106 2.78 -13.88 -23.24
C GLU A 106 1.82 -15.07 -23.17
N ARG A 107 0.85 -15.02 -22.24
CA ARG A 107 -0.07 -16.13 -21.95
C ARG A 107 -1.49 -15.88 -22.43
N LEU A 108 -1.86 -14.62 -22.61
CA LEU A 108 -3.22 -14.19 -22.94
C LEU A 108 -3.21 -13.27 -24.16
N THR A 109 -4.21 -13.41 -25.02
CA THR A 109 -4.39 -12.48 -26.15
C THR A 109 -4.85 -11.09 -25.67
N PRO A 110 -4.66 -10.02 -26.47
CA PRO A 110 -5.15 -8.69 -26.13
C PRO A 110 -6.65 -8.64 -25.81
N GLU A 111 -7.46 -9.45 -26.51
CA GLU A 111 -8.91 -9.55 -26.30
C GLU A 111 -9.22 -10.22 -24.96
N GLN A 112 -8.53 -11.31 -24.62
CA GLN A 112 -8.67 -11.99 -23.33
C GLN A 112 -8.28 -11.05 -22.18
N ILE A 113 -7.19 -10.30 -22.33
CA ILE A 113 -6.76 -9.29 -21.35
C ILE A 113 -7.82 -8.19 -21.19
N ARG A 114 -8.45 -7.75 -22.28
CA ARG A 114 -9.52 -6.74 -22.24
C ARG A 114 -10.74 -7.25 -21.48
N VAL A 115 -11.17 -8.48 -21.75
CA VAL A 115 -12.29 -9.12 -21.03
C VAL A 115 -11.95 -9.29 -19.55
N LEU A 116 -10.75 -9.76 -19.23
CA LEU A 116 -10.30 -9.90 -17.84
C LEU A 116 -10.22 -8.55 -17.12
N ALA A 117 -9.69 -7.53 -17.78
CA ALA A 117 -9.64 -6.17 -17.23
C ALA A 117 -11.05 -5.62 -16.95
N ALA A 118 -12.00 -5.86 -17.86
CA ALA A 118 -13.40 -5.46 -17.68
C ALA A 118 -14.04 -6.22 -16.51
N TYR A 119 -13.76 -7.51 -16.35
CA TYR A 119 -14.23 -8.30 -15.22
C TYR A 119 -13.71 -7.76 -13.89
N VAL A 120 -12.40 -7.54 -13.77
CA VAL A 120 -11.78 -6.98 -12.55
C VAL A 120 -12.32 -5.59 -12.24
N TRP A 121 -12.50 -4.74 -13.26
CA TRP A 121 -13.12 -3.43 -13.09
C TRP A 121 -14.58 -3.54 -12.63
N GLY A 122 -15.33 -4.52 -13.14
CA GLY A 122 -16.69 -4.80 -12.69
C GLY A 122 -16.77 -5.16 -11.20
N LEU A 123 -15.79 -5.91 -10.68
CA LEU A 123 -15.73 -6.26 -9.25
C LEU A 123 -15.60 -5.04 -8.35
N SER A 124 -14.85 -4.01 -8.77
CA SER A 124 -14.74 -2.77 -7.97
C SER A 124 -16.01 -1.93 -7.98
N GLN A 125 -16.83 -2.02 -9.05
CA GLN A 125 -18.12 -1.33 -9.12
C GLN A 125 -19.23 -2.06 -8.36
N SER A 126 -19.15 -3.39 -8.27
CA SER A 126 -20.17 -4.24 -7.66
C SER A 126 -20.29 -4.06 -6.15
N GLN A 127 -19.19 -3.75 -5.46
CA GLN A 127 -19.21 -3.47 -4.01
C GLN A 127 -19.97 -2.18 -3.64
N GLY A 128 -20.18 -1.25 -4.59
CA GLY A 128 -21.02 -0.07 -4.38
C GLY A 128 -22.53 -0.33 -4.50
N ILE A 129 -22.93 -1.44 -5.15
CA ILE A 129 -24.35 -1.76 -5.42
C ILE A 129 -24.96 -2.62 -4.30
N ALA A 130 -24.16 -3.46 -3.64
CA ALA A 130 -24.63 -4.31 -2.54
C ALA A 130 -25.04 -3.54 -1.28
N THR A 131 -24.55 -2.31 -1.10
CA THR A 131 -24.92 -1.40 0.01
C THR A 131 -26.08 -0.47 -0.31
N ALA A 132 -26.67 -0.56 -1.52
CA ALA A 132 -27.75 0.33 -1.99
C ALA A 132 -29.11 -0.41 -2.14
N ARG A 133 -29.30 -1.54 -1.46
CA ARG A 133 -30.58 -2.27 -1.38
C ARG A 133 -30.98 -2.51 0.06
#